data_AF-T1CAX4-F1
#
_entry.id   AF-T1CAX4-F1
#
_cell.length_a   1.000
_cell.length_b   1.000
_cell.length_c   1.000
_cell.angle_alpha   90.00
_cell.angle_beta   90.00
_cell.angle_gamma   90.00
#
_symmetry.space_group_name_H-M   'P 1'
#
loop_
_entity.id
_entity.type
_entity.pdbx_description
1 polymer ?
#
loop_
_entity_poly.entity_id
_entity_poly.type
_entity_poly.pdbx_seq_one_letter_code
_entity_poly.pdbx_strand_id
1 'polypeptide(L)'
;MRTYNELSLDERVEMQRRLEAGDSLRAIARSLGRAASTISRERRRAPSGVTYLAQAAQGRARLCRRKPRVPRKLDDPALREVVHELLFARWSPQQIAGILARAFPDRADYRVSHETIYGAIYVTPRGDLR
;
A
#
# COMPACT_ATOMS: atom_id res chain seq x y z
N MET A 1 -16.85 -18.13 -4.68
CA MET A 1 -15.71 -17.19 -4.59
C MET A 1 -16.10 -15.90 -5.31
N ARG A 2 -16.29 -14.78 -4.59
CA ARG A 2 -16.58 -13.48 -5.25
C ARG A 2 -15.30 -12.97 -5.91
N THR A 3 -15.17 -13.13 -7.22
CA THR A 3 -14.10 -12.52 -8.01
C THR A 3 -14.27 -11.00 -7.95
N TYR A 4 -13.37 -10.33 -7.22
CA TYR A 4 -13.33 -8.88 -7.18
C TYR A 4 -12.77 -8.39 -8.52
N ASN A 5 -13.66 -8.08 -9.46
CA ASN A 5 -13.27 -7.56 -10.76
C ASN A 5 -13.07 -6.05 -10.65
N GLU A 6 -11.82 -5.58 -10.62
CA GLU A 6 -11.52 -4.15 -10.62
C GLU A 6 -12.06 -3.48 -11.89
N LEU A 7 -12.32 -2.17 -11.82
CA LEU A 7 -12.61 -1.41 -13.03
C LEU A 7 -11.34 -1.32 -13.88
N SER A 8 -11.44 -1.53 -15.18
CA SER A 8 -10.36 -1.30 -16.14
C SER A 8 -10.15 0.20 -16.36
N LEU A 9 -9.08 0.56 -17.08
CA LEU A 9 -8.89 1.96 -17.49
C LEU A 9 -10.03 2.41 -18.42
N ASP A 10 -10.45 1.56 -19.35
CA ASP A 10 -11.50 1.88 -20.33
C ASP A 10 -12.84 2.13 -19.63
N GLU A 11 -13.20 1.31 -18.64
CA GLU A 11 -14.41 1.51 -17.84
C GLU A 11 -14.35 2.81 -17.03
N ARG A 12 -13.16 3.21 -16.55
CA ARG A 12 -12.96 4.51 -15.89
C ARG A 12 -13.08 5.67 -16.86
N VAL A 13 -12.55 5.55 -18.08
CA VAL A 13 -12.68 6.59 -19.12
C VAL A 13 -14.14 6.77 -19.53
N GLU A 14 -14.87 5.68 -19.72
CA GLU A 14 -16.30 5.72 -20.02
C GLU A 14 -17.12 6.33 -18.87
N MET A 15 -16.80 5.95 -17.63
CA MET A 15 -17.38 6.57 -16.44
C MET A 15 -17.12 8.09 -16.40
N GLN A 16 -15.91 8.54 -16.77
CA GLN A 16 -15.59 9.96 -16.83
C GLN A 16 -16.45 10.70 -17.86
N ARG A 17 -16.49 10.22 -19.10
CA ARG A 17 -17.30 10.82 -20.19
C ARG A 17 -18.76 10.95 -19.81
N ARG A 18 -19.31 9.92 -19.18
CA ARG A 18 -20.72 9.91 -18.74
C ARG A 18 -20.99 10.84 -17.56
N LEU A 19 -20.06 10.96 -16.62
CA LEU A 19 -20.16 11.94 -15.54
C LEU A 19 -20.13 13.37 -16.09
N GLU A 20 -19.31 13.64 -17.09
CA GLU A 20 -19.26 14.93 -17.80
C GLU A 20 -20.56 15.21 -18.58
N ALA A 21 -21.21 14.17 -19.11
CA ALA A 21 -22.52 14.24 -19.75
C ALA A 21 -23.70 14.38 -18.76
N GLY A 22 -23.45 14.31 -17.45
CA GLY A 22 -24.49 14.43 -16.41
C GLY A 22 -25.27 13.15 -16.10
N ASP A 23 -24.79 11.98 -16.56
CA ASP A 23 -25.45 10.70 -16.27
C ASP A 23 -25.45 10.38 -14.77
N SER A 24 -26.55 9.81 -14.29
CA SER A 24 -26.60 9.27 -12.93
C SER A 24 -25.68 8.07 -12.75
N LEU A 25 -25.15 7.86 -11.54
CA LEU A 25 -24.30 6.70 -11.21
C LEU A 25 -24.97 5.34 -11.54
N ARG A 26 -26.30 5.27 -11.46
CA ARG A 26 -27.07 4.05 -11.83
C ARG A 26 -27.13 3.85 -13.34
N ALA A 27 -27.22 4.92 -14.13
CA ALA A 27 -27.16 4.84 -15.60
C ALA A 27 -25.78 4.37 -16.07
N ILE A 28 -24.72 4.96 -15.51
CA ILE A 28 -23.33 4.55 -15.76
C ILE A 28 -23.14 3.06 -15.44
N ALA A 29 -23.61 2.63 -14.26
CA ALA A 29 -23.50 1.24 -13.83
C ALA A 29 -24.19 0.26 -14.80
N ARG A 30 -25.41 0.59 -15.26
CA ARG A 30 -26.11 -0.21 -16.27
C ARG A 30 -25.34 -0.29 -17.58
N SER A 31 -24.77 0.82 -18.04
CA SER A 31 -24.00 0.84 -19.30
C SER A 31 -22.73 0.00 -19.26
N LEU A 32 -22.05 -0.02 -18.11
CA LEU A 32 -20.81 -0.77 -17.90
C LEU A 32 -21.06 -2.23 -17.49
N GLY A 33 -22.32 -2.66 -17.33
CA GLY A 33 -22.64 -3.98 -16.79
C GLY A 33 -22.12 -4.19 -15.35
N ARG A 34 -22.02 -3.11 -14.56
CA ARG A 34 -21.50 -3.14 -13.18
C ARG A 34 -22.59 -2.86 -12.16
N ALA A 35 -22.36 -3.27 -10.92
CA ALA A 35 -23.21 -2.86 -9.81
C ALA A 35 -23.08 -1.35 -9.53
N ALA A 36 -24.20 -0.68 -9.23
CA ALA A 36 -24.20 0.75 -8.87
C ALA A 36 -23.29 1.06 -7.67
N SER A 37 -23.14 0.11 -6.74
CA SER A 37 -22.23 0.21 -5.60
C SER A 37 -20.75 0.20 -6.00
N THR A 38 -20.39 -0.38 -7.15
CA THR A 38 -19.03 -0.34 -7.69
C THR A 38 -18.69 1.05 -8.20
N ILE A 39 -19.57 1.63 -9.02
CA ILE A 39 -19.41 2.99 -9.56
C ILE A 39 -19.40 4.04 -8.43
N SER A 40 -20.30 3.92 -7.45
CA SER A 40 -20.33 4.81 -6.29
C SER A 40 -19.04 4.74 -5.46
N ARG A 41 -18.53 3.52 -5.18
CA ARG A 41 -17.26 3.35 -4.46
C ARG A 41 -16.07 3.89 -5.24
N GLU A 42 -16.03 3.69 -6.55
CA GLU A 42 -15.00 4.24 -7.42
C GLU A 42 -15.00 5.77 -7.38
N ARG A 43 -16.17 6.41 -7.57
CA ARG A 43 -16.30 7.87 -7.51
C ARG A 43 -15.85 8.43 -6.17
N ARG A 44 -16.24 7.78 -5.06
CA ARG A 44 -15.83 8.17 -3.69
C ARG A 44 -14.32 8.05 -3.46
N ARG A 45 -13.66 7.09 -4.12
CA ARG A 45 -12.21 6.86 -3.98
C ARG A 45 -11.36 7.77 -4.86
N ALA A 46 -11.96 8.43 -5.85
CA ALA A 46 -11.25 9.28 -6.79
C ALA A 46 -10.60 10.49 -6.06
N PRO A 47 -9.35 10.84 -6.37
CA PRO A 47 -8.60 11.88 -5.64
C PRO A 47 -9.01 13.33 -5.96
N SER A 48 -10.25 13.59 -6.39
CA SER A 48 -10.69 14.88 -6.91
C SER A 48 -11.93 15.41 -6.17
N GLY A 49 -11.85 16.63 -5.63
CA GLY A 49 -13.00 17.28 -4.98
C GLY A 49 -14.07 17.79 -5.95
N VAL A 50 -13.75 17.94 -7.24
CA VAL A 50 -14.66 18.53 -8.25
C VAL A 50 -14.91 17.56 -9.42
N THR A 51 -13.89 17.25 -10.23
CA THR A 51 -14.06 16.48 -11.49
C THR A 51 -13.44 15.09 -11.43
N TYR A 52 -14.18 14.05 -11.80
CA TYR A 52 -13.64 12.68 -11.86
C TYR A 52 -12.62 12.56 -12.99
N LEU A 53 -11.40 12.12 -12.68
CA LEU A 53 -10.34 11.88 -13.67
C LEU A 53 -9.96 10.40 -13.70
N ALA A 54 -10.20 9.74 -14.84
CA ALA A 54 -9.98 8.30 -15.02
C ALA A 54 -8.51 7.90 -14.80
N GLN A 55 -7.57 8.69 -15.36
CA GLN A 55 -6.13 8.45 -15.21
C GLN A 55 -5.67 8.57 -13.75
N ALA A 56 -6.18 9.58 -13.02
CA ALA A 56 -5.86 9.77 -11.61
C ALA A 56 -6.42 8.62 -10.74
N ALA A 57 -7.65 8.18 -11.02
CA ALA A 57 -8.27 7.04 -10.34
C ALA A 57 -7.51 5.73 -10.62
N GLN A 58 -7.11 5.49 -11.87
CA GLN A 58 -6.27 4.35 -12.26
C GLN A 58 -4.90 4.39 -11.56
N GLY A 59 -4.23 5.55 -11.56
CA GLY A 59 -2.95 5.75 -10.90
C GLY A 59 -3.03 5.46 -9.40
N ARG A 60 -4.07 5.99 -8.72
CA ARG A 60 -4.34 5.69 -7.32
C ARG A 60 -4.57 4.19 -7.07
N ALA A 61 -5.38 3.53 -7.88
CA ALA A 61 -5.61 2.08 -7.75
C ALA A 61 -4.30 1.29 -7.86
N ARG A 62 -3.43 1.63 -8.82
CA ARG A 62 -2.10 1.03 -8.99
C ARG A 62 -1.20 1.27 -7.77
N LEU A 63 -1.16 2.50 -7.26
CA LEU A 63 -0.38 2.84 -6.07
C LEU A 63 -0.85 2.07 -4.83
N CYS A 64 -2.17 2.04 -4.60
CA CYS A 64 -2.75 1.29 -3.49
C CYS A 64 -2.51 -0.22 -3.58
N ARG A 65 -2.44 -0.79 -4.80
CA ARG A 65 -2.10 -2.21 -5.00
C ARG A 65 -0.65 -2.53 -4.64
N ARG A 66 0.28 -1.60 -4.90
CA ARG A 66 1.70 -1.77 -4.57
C ARG A 66 2.01 -1.48 -3.11
N LYS A 67 1.22 -0.61 -2.47
CA LYS A 67 1.45 -0.20 -1.08
C LYS A 67 1.16 -1.38 -0.14
N PRO A 68 2.11 -1.77 0.73
CA PRO A 68 1.85 -2.72 1.81
C PRO A 68 0.67 -2.25 2.67
N ARG A 69 -0.19 -3.19 3.07
CA ARG A 69 -1.34 -2.89 3.94
C ARG A 69 -0.91 -2.45 5.34
N VAL A 70 0.22 -2.96 5.80
CA VAL A 70 0.88 -2.60 7.06
C VAL A 70 2.28 -2.13 6.70
N PRO A 71 2.74 -0.96 7.20
CA PRO A 71 4.12 -0.53 6.99
C PRO A 71 5.07 -1.59 7.55
N ARG A 72 6.24 -1.77 6.93
CA ARG A 72 7.23 -2.71 7.46
C ARG A 72 7.82 -2.10 8.72
N LYS A 73 8.12 -2.92 9.73
CA LYS A 73 8.66 -2.42 11.01
C LYS A 73 9.96 -1.61 10.80
N LEU A 74 10.82 -2.07 9.90
CA LEU A 74 12.07 -1.39 9.54
C LEU A 74 11.90 -0.16 8.63
N ASP A 75 10.67 0.19 8.24
CA ASP A 75 10.40 1.50 7.63
C ASP A 75 10.45 2.62 8.72
N ASP A 76 10.35 2.30 10.03
CA ASP A 76 10.62 3.25 11.13
C ASP A 76 12.12 3.62 11.17
N PRO A 77 12.50 4.90 10.96
CA PRO A 77 13.90 5.31 10.93
C PRO A 77 14.64 5.04 12.25
N ALA A 78 13.99 5.23 13.40
CA ALA A 78 14.64 5.04 14.70
C ALA A 78 14.99 3.57 14.94
N LEU A 79 14.05 2.67 14.66
CA LEU A 79 14.28 1.23 14.76
C LEU A 79 15.32 0.74 13.75
N ARG A 80 15.30 1.28 12.52
CA ARG A 80 16.25 0.92 11.47
C ARG A 80 17.68 1.30 11.84
N GLU A 81 17.88 2.47 12.42
CA GLU A 81 19.18 2.94 12.89
C GLU A 81 19.74 2.02 13.98
N VAL A 82 18.94 1.66 14.98
CA VAL A 82 19.36 0.71 16.02
C VAL A 82 19.76 -0.65 15.44
N VAL A 83 18.97 -1.17 14.49
CA VAL A 83 19.30 -2.43 13.80
C VAL A 83 20.59 -2.31 13.00
N HIS A 84 20.81 -1.17 12.32
CA HIS A 84 22.02 -0.91 11.56
C HIS A 84 23.27 -0.87 12.45
N GLU A 85 23.22 -0.17 13.58
CA GLU A 85 24.32 -0.10 14.54
C GLU A 85 24.69 -1.49 15.09
N LEU A 86 23.68 -2.31 15.42
CA LEU A 86 23.92 -3.67 15.89
C LEU A 86 24.47 -4.59 14.79
N LEU A 87 24.03 -4.43 13.54
CA LEU A 87 24.62 -5.14 12.41
C LEU A 87 26.08 -4.73 12.18
N PHE A 88 26.38 -3.43 12.28
CA PHE A 88 27.74 -2.89 12.13
C PHE A 88 28.68 -3.45 13.22
N ALA A 89 28.17 -3.57 14.45
CA ALA A 89 28.85 -4.24 15.56
C ALA A 89 28.88 -5.79 15.44
N ARG A 90 28.55 -6.35 14.27
CA ARG A 90 28.64 -7.79 13.94
C ARG A 90 27.72 -8.70 14.75
N TRP A 91 26.63 -8.17 15.31
CA TRP A 91 25.60 -9.01 15.92
C TRP A 91 24.81 -9.76 14.85
N SER A 92 24.53 -11.04 15.10
CA SER A 92 23.67 -11.83 14.22
C SER A 92 22.21 -11.35 14.28
N PRO A 93 21.42 -11.50 13.20
CA PRO A 93 20.00 -11.15 13.19
C PRO A 93 19.18 -11.75 14.35
N GLN A 94 19.51 -12.97 14.78
CA GLN A 94 18.91 -13.64 15.93
C GLN A 94 19.24 -12.92 17.24
N GLN A 95 20.50 -12.53 17.43
CA GLN A 95 20.91 -11.75 18.60
C GLN A 95 20.25 -10.37 18.62
N ILE A 96 20.20 -9.69 17.48
CA ILE A 96 19.57 -8.36 17.36
C ILE A 96 18.09 -8.43 17.76
N ALA A 97 17.35 -9.40 17.24
CA ALA A 97 15.95 -9.62 17.62
C ALA A 97 15.79 -9.82 19.14
N GLY A 98 16.69 -10.60 19.75
CA GLY A 98 16.72 -10.83 21.20
C GLY A 98 17.11 -9.61 22.02
N ILE A 99 18.04 -8.78 21.54
CA ILE A 99 18.46 -7.53 22.20
C ILE A 99 17.31 -6.54 22.18
N LEU A 100 16.70 -6.31 21.02
CA LEU A 100 15.53 -5.42 20.88
C LEU A 100 14.38 -5.88 21.79
N ALA A 101 14.17 -7.20 21.89
CA ALA A 101 13.14 -7.76 22.76
C ALA A 101 13.36 -7.41 24.25
N ARG A 102 14.62 -7.46 24.71
CA ARG A 102 14.99 -7.20 26.11
C ARG A 102 15.12 -5.73 26.44
N ALA A 103 15.70 -4.94 25.54
CA ALA A 103 15.95 -3.51 25.75
C ALA A 103 14.67 -2.67 25.71
N PHE A 104 13.67 -3.12 24.94
CA PHE A 104 12.41 -2.38 24.77
C PHE A 104 11.19 -3.27 25.08
N PRO A 105 10.99 -3.71 26.33
CA PRO A 105 9.97 -4.69 26.68
C PRO A 105 8.55 -4.24 26.34
N ASP A 106 8.26 -2.95 26.52
CA ASP A 106 6.91 -2.36 26.33
C ASP A 106 6.63 -1.91 24.88
N ARG A 107 7.62 -2.02 23.99
CA ARG A 107 7.52 -1.56 22.60
C ARG A 107 7.27 -2.72 21.64
N ALA A 108 6.00 -2.99 21.36
CA ALA A 108 5.56 -4.03 20.42
C ALA A 108 6.03 -3.78 18.97
N ASP A 109 6.20 -2.51 18.60
CA ASP A 109 6.75 -2.07 17.33
C ASP A 109 8.25 -2.44 17.17
N TYR A 110 8.99 -2.57 18.27
CA TYR A 110 10.41 -2.99 18.28
C TYR A 110 10.59 -4.51 18.27
N ARG A 111 9.49 -5.27 18.32
CA ARG A 111 9.50 -6.74 18.20
C ARG A 111 9.71 -7.16 16.75
N VAL A 112 10.96 -7.14 16.27
CA VAL A 112 11.33 -7.54 14.91
C VAL A 112 11.85 -8.98 14.92
N SER A 113 11.36 -9.83 14.01
CA SER A 113 11.90 -11.18 13.84
C SER A 113 13.25 -11.16 13.14
N HIS A 114 14.11 -12.14 13.40
CA HIS A 114 15.38 -12.27 12.68
C HIS A 114 15.18 -12.45 11.16
N GLU A 115 14.07 -13.06 10.72
CA GLU A 115 13.71 -13.13 9.29
C GLU A 115 13.44 -11.76 8.68
N THR A 116 12.84 -10.84 9.44
CA THR A 116 12.62 -9.46 8.97
C THR A 116 13.96 -8.74 8.78
N ILE A 117 14.91 -8.98 9.69
CA ILE A 117 16.27 -8.42 9.61
C ILE A 117 17.04 -9.06 8.44
N TYR A 118 16.96 -10.39 8.27
CA TYR A 118 17.51 -11.06 7.08
C TYR A 118 16.88 -10.54 5.79
N GLY A 119 15.57 -10.30 5.78
CA GLY A 119 14.87 -9.67 4.67
C GLY A 119 15.44 -8.28 4.36
N ALA A 120 15.75 -7.46 5.36
CA ALA A 120 16.38 -6.17 5.13
C ALA A 120 17.82 -6.28 4.59
N ILE A 121 18.58 -7.28 5.03
CA ILE A 121 19.95 -7.54 4.54
C ILE A 121 19.93 -8.00 3.08
N TYR A 122 19.02 -8.93 2.72
CA TYR A 122 19.05 -9.64 1.43
C TYR A 122 18.04 -9.14 0.38
N VAL A 123 16.91 -8.55 0.80
CA VAL A 123 15.81 -8.15 -0.10
C VAL A 123 15.90 -6.66 -0.44
N THR A 124 17.08 -6.04 -0.39
CA THR A 124 17.28 -4.65 -0.80
C THR A 124 17.65 -4.58 -2.29
N PRO A 125 16.72 -4.32 -3.24
CA PRO A 125 17.07 -3.70 -4.50
C PRO A 125 17.25 -2.20 -4.24
N ARG A 126 18.52 -1.75 -4.27
CA ARG A 126 19.04 -0.36 -4.17
C ARG A 126 19.26 0.19 -2.73
N GLY A 127 20.52 0.20 -2.32
CA GLY A 127 21.21 1.47 -2.07
C GLY A 127 21.40 2.00 -0.64
N ASP A 128 20.63 1.57 0.37
CA ASP A 128 20.54 2.38 1.61
C ASP A 128 21.13 1.75 2.88
N LEU A 129 21.92 0.67 2.77
CA LEU A 129 22.70 0.13 3.89
C LEU A 129 24.15 -0.08 3.44
N ARG A 130 24.93 0.99 3.48
CA ARG A 130 26.39 1.00 3.38
C ARG A 130 26.96 2.02 4.35
#